data_AF-A0A7S2FDZ2-F1
#
_entry.id   AF-A0A7S2FDZ2-F1
#
_cell.length_a   1.000
_cell.length_b   1.000
_cell.length_c   1.000
_cell.angle_alpha   90.00
_cell.angle_beta   90.00
_cell.angle_gamma   90.00
#
_symmetry.space_group_name_H-M   'P 1'
#
loop_
_entity.id
_entity.type
_entity.pdbx_description
1 polymer ?
#
loop_
_entity_poly.entity_id
_entity_poly.type
_entity_poly.pdbx_seq_one_letter_code
_entity_poly.pdbx_strand_id
1 'polypeptide(L)'
;VARAPTGTGKTLVYLLPACHLLLTQGSPTTPLQALCLCPTRELVAQTLSVASRILSACGPPWRASAIAADNRADDAPDAPPPPIARLGELVVAAPGRVAAV
;
A
#
# COMPACT_ATOMS: atom_id res chain seq x y z
N VAL A 1 -14.68 -3.41 12.58
CA VAL A 1 -13.72 -4.54 12.60
C VAL A 1 -14.21 -5.63 11.67
N ALA A 2 -13.43 -6.03 10.67
CA ALA A 2 -13.80 -7.13 9.77
C ALA A 2 -13.18 -8.45 10.28
N ARG A 3 -14.02 -9.47 10.53
CA ARG A 3 -13.59 -10.85 10.87
C ARG A 3 -14.35 -11.82 10.00
N ALA A 4 -13.63 -12.76 9.38
CA ALA A 4 -14.21 -13.86 8.61
C ALA A 4 -13.07 -14.89 8.28
N PRO A 5 -13.37 -16.01 7.61
CA PRO A 5 -12.37 -16.99 7.17
C PRO A 5 -11.38 -16.49 6.09
N THR A 6 -10.25 -17.15 5.89
CA THR A 6 -9.37 -16.86 4.74
C THR A 6 -10.10 -17.09 3.41
N GLY A 7 -9.69 -16.40 2.35
CA GLY A 7 -10.30 -16.56 1.01
C GLY A 7 -11.66 -15.87 0.81
N THR A 8 -12.24 -15.21 1.82
CA THR A 8 -13.56 -14.55 1.68
C THR A 8 -13.48 -13.07 1.24
N GLY A 9 -12.40 -12.65 0.57
CA GLY A 9 -12.30 -11.31 -0.01
C GLY A 9 -12.11 -10.13 0.96
N LYS A 10 -11.61 -10.33 2.19
CA LYS A 10 -11.41 -9.24 3.17
C LYS A 10 -10.51 -8.12 2.67
N THR A 11 -9.55 -8.47 1.82
CA THR A 11 -8.66 -7.51 1.19
C THR A 11 -9.44 -6.41 0.48
N LEU A 12 -10.49 -6.78 -0.28
CA LEU A 12 -11.36 -5.80 -0.94
C LEU A 12 -12.20 -5.00 0.06
N VAL A 13 -12.65 -5.62 1.15
CA VAL A 13 -13.51 -4.97 2.15
C VAL A 13 -12.84 -3.74 2.77
N TYR A 14 -11.53 -3.78 3.01
CA TYR A 14 -10.81 -2.60 3.53
C TYR A 14 -10.16 -1.75 2.43
N LEU A 15 -9.75 -2.32 1.29
CA LEU A 15 -9.14 -1.53 0.22
C LEU A 15 -10.15 -0.67 -0.53
N LEU A 16 -11.34 -1.17 -0.83
CA LEU A 16 -12.34 -0.39 -1.58
C LEU A 16 -12.73 0.92 -0.89
N PRO A 17 -13.10 0.94 0.41
CA PRO A 17 -13.39 2.20 1.08
C PRO A 17 -12.16 3.12 1.17
N ALA A 18 -10.95 2.57 1.36
CA ALA A 18 -9.72 3.36 1.37
C ALA A 18 -9.45 4.03 0.02
N CYS A 19 -9.54 3.27 -1.09
CA CYS A 19 -9.41 3.81 -2.44
C CYS A 19 -10.52 4.82 -2.74
N HIS A 20 -11.76 4.57 -2.33
CA HIS A 20 -12.85 5.52 -2.52
C HIS A 20 -12.58 6.86 -1.82
N LEU A 21 -12.07 6.84 -0.58
CA LEU A 21 -11.68 8.05 0.14
C LEU A 21 -10.53 8.78 -0.55
N LEU A 22 -9.50 8.05 -1.00
CA LEU A 22 -8.41 8.64 -1.79
C LEU A 22 -8.98 9.36 -3.04
N LEU A 23 -9.84 8.69 -3.80
CA LEU A 23 -10.38 9.22 -5.06
C LEU A 23 -11.29 10.43 -4.88
N THR A 24 -12.00 10.53 -3.75
CA THR A 24 -13.03 11.55 -3.53
C THR A 24 -12.56 12.71 -2.66
N GLN A 25 -11.56 12.49 -1.79
CA GLN A 25 -11.09 13.45 -0.80
C GLN A 25 -9.58 13.68 -0.84
N GLY A 26 -8.84 12.79 -1.51
CA GLY A 26 -7.39 12.88 -1.63
C GLY A 26 -6.92 13.75 -2.79
N SER A 27 -5.60 13.88 -2.87
CA SER A 27 -4.89 14.60 -3.93
C SER A 27 -3.84 13.69 -4.58
N PRO A 28 -3.85 13.48 -5.90
CA PRO A 28 -2.88 12.61 -6.57
C PRO A 28 -1.43 13.12 -6.53
N THR A 29 -1.20 14.33 -6.03
CA THR A 29 0.15 14.91 -5.84
C THR A 29 0.65 14.82 -4.41
N THR A 30 -0.20 14.40 -3.46
CA THR A 30 0.15 14.28 -2.04
C THR A 30 0.53 12.84 -1.72
N PRO A 31 1.81 12.54 -1.41
CA PRO A 31 2.20 11.19 -1.06
C PRO A 31 1.61 10.77 0.28
N LEU A 32 1.51 9.45 0.51
CA LEU A 32 1.14 8.86 1.81
C LEU A 32 -0.17 9.41 2.39
N GLN A 33 -1.27 9.19 1.70
CA GLN A 33 -2.62 9.56 2.18
C GLN A 33 -3.37 8.38 2.81
N ALA A 34 -2.99 7.16 2.46
CA ALA A 34 -3.49 5.95 3.09
C ALA A 34 -2.34 4.96 3.38
N LEU A 35 -2.39 4.32 4.55
CA LEU A 35 -1.44 3.29 4.97
C LEU A 35 -2.18 1.99 5.29
N CYS A 36 -1.82 0.91 4.60
CA CYS A 36 -2.28 -0.44 4.88
C CYS A 36 -1.15 -1.26 5.52
N LEU A 37 -1.37 -1.71 6.75
CA LEU A 37 -0.39 -2.53 7.48
C LEU A 37 -0.71 -4.01 7.31
N CYS A 38 0.28 -4.78 6.85
CA CYS A 38 0.19 -6.23 6.69
C CYS A 38 1.21 -6.95 7.59
N PRO A 39 0.84 -8.07 8.23
CA PRO A 39 1.72 -8.78 9.17
C PRO A 39 2.94 -9.43 8.51
N THR A 40 2.90 -9.78 7.22
CA THR A 40 4.00 -10.43 6.51
C THR A 40 4.29 -9.76 5.18
N ARG A 41 5.50 -9.98 4.65
CA ARG A 41 5.94 -9.44 3.37
C ARG A 41 5.12 -9.98 2.20
N GLU A 42 4.80 -11.27 2.24
CA GLU A 42 3.98 -11.95 1.25
C GLU A 42 2.60 -11.29 1.19
N LEU A 43 2.04 -10.95 2.36
CA LEU A 43 0.76 -10.28 2.43
C LEU A 43 0.83 -8.80 2.00
N VAL A 44 1.97 -8.11 2.21
CA VAL A 44 2.22 -6.79 1.62
C VAL A 44 2.17 -6.89 0.09
N ALA A 45 2.92 -7.82 -0.52
CA ALA A 45 2.97 -7.98 -1.96
C ALA A 45 1.60 -8.33 -2.56
N GLN A 46 0.86 -9.24 -1.93
CA GLN A 46 -0.50 -9.60 -2.35
C GLN A 46 -1.46 -8.39 -2.26
N THR A 47 -1.41 -7.65 -1.15
CA THR A 47 -2.30 -6.50 -0.94
C THR A 47 -1.95 -5.35 -1.89
N LEU A 48 -0.67 -5.08 -2.13
CA LEU A 48 -0.20 -4.12 -3.13
C LEU A 48 -0.75 -4.47 -4.52
N SER A 49 -0.66 -5.74 -4.94
CA SER A 49 -1.19 -6.17 -6.24
C SER A 49 -2.68 -5.84 -6.40
N VAL A 50 -3.49 -6.11 -5.37
CA VAL A 50 -4.92 -5.79 -5.38
C VAL A 50 -5.15 -4.28 -5.40
N ALA A 51 -4.45 -3.51 -4.55
CA ALA A 51 -4.58 -2.06 -4.49
C ALA A 51 -4.21 -1.38 -5.82
N SER A 52 -3.09 -1.77 -6.43
CA SER A 52 -2.66 -1.26 -7.73
C SER A 52 -3.69 -1.52 -8.82
N ARG A 53 -4.32 -2.72 -8.84
CA ARG A 53 -5.38 -3.05 -9.81
C ARG A 53 -6.61 -2.16 -9.63
N ILE A 54 -7.04 -1.94 -8.39
CA ILE A 54 -8.18 -1.05 -8.10
C ILE A 54 -7.86 0.36 -8.59
N LEU A 55 -6.74 0.94 -8.16
CA LEU A 55 -6.36 2.31 -8.52
C LEU A 55 -6.19 2.49 -10.04
N SER A 56 -5.58 1.51 -10.72
CA SER A 56 -5.44 1.55 -12.19
C SER A 56 -6.78 1.56 -12.93
N ALA A 57 -7.84 0.99 -12.34
CA ALA A 57 -9.18 0.98 -12.92
C ALA A 57 -9.96 2.29 -12.64
N CYS A 58 -9.49 3.12 -11.72
CA CYS A 58 -10.16 4.35 -11.29
C CYS A 58 -9.69 5.61 -12.02
N GLY A 59 -8.73 5.49 -12.94
CA GLY A 59 -8.18 6.59 -13.73
C GLY A 59 -6.89 7.18 -13.16
N PRO A 60 -6.12 7.95 -13.95
CA PRO A 60 -4.83 8.49 -13.53
C PRO A 60 -4.94 9.80 -12.71
N PRO A 61 -3.89 10.16 -11.93
CA PRO A 61 -2.69 9.38 -11.57
C PRO A 61 -2.71 8.95 -10.10
N TRP A 62 -3.27 7.77 -9.80
CA TRP A 62 -3.21 7.16 -8.47
C TRP A 62 -2.21 6.01 -8.44
N ARG A 63 -1.39 5.96 -7.40
CA ARG A 63 -0.30 5.01 -7.25
C ARG A 63 -0.40 4.34 -5.89
N ALA A 64 -0.26 3.02 -5.92
CA ALA A 64 0.05 2.25 -4.73
C ALA A 64 1.55 1.95 -4.69
N SER A 65 2.15 1.97 -3.51
CA SER A 65 3.55 1.60 -3.31
C SER A 65 3.67 0.66 -2.12
N ALA A 66 4.68 -0.21 -2.12
CA ALA A 66 4.99 -1.03 -0.96
C ALA A 66 6.25 -0.56 -0.26
N ILE A 67 6.26 -0.68 1.06
CA ILE A 67 7.47 -0.72 1.87
C ILE A 67 7.67 -2.18 2.27
N ALA A 68 8.14 -2.98 1.31
CA ALA A 68 8.57 -4.36 1.50
C ALA A 68 10.09 -4.42 1.33
N ALA A 69 10.76 -5.35 2.01
CA ALA A 69 12.23 -5.45 2.03
C ALA A 69 12.85 -5.99 0.71
N ASP A 70 12.27 -5.69 -0.45
CA ASP A 70 12.77 -6.11 -1.77
C ASP A 70 12.25 -5.21 -2.90
N ASN A 71 12.97 -4.11 -3.14
CA ASN A 71 13.09 -3.60 -4.51
C ASN A 71 14.43 -4.12 -5.03
N ARG A 72 14.39 -5.06 -5.99
CA ARG A 72 15.55 -5.82 -6.51
C ARG A 72 16.48 -4.99 -7.40
N ALA A 73 16.86 -3.81 -6.91
CA ALA A 73 17.87 -2.94 -7.50
C ALA A 73 18.71 -2.18 -6.43
N ASP A 74 18.32 -2.21 -5.15
CA ASP A 74 18.99 -1.52 -4.03
C ASP A 74 19.19 -2.50 -2.85
N ASP A 75 19.74 -3.67 -3.14
CA ASP A 75 19.91 -4.81 -2.23
C ASP A 75 21.05 -4.61 -1.22
N ALA A 76 20.77 -3.80 -0.20
CA ALA A 76 21.38 -3.91 1.11
C ALA A 76 20.29 -4.12 2.18
N PRO A 77 20.43 -5.07 3.12
CA PRO A 77 19.47 -5.27 4.22
C PRO A 77 19.26 -4.01 5.07
N ASP A 78 20.21 -3.08 5.02
CA ASP A 78 20.23 -1.79 5.73
C ASP A 78 19.86 -0.58 4.85
N ALA A 79 19.36 -0.79 3.62
CA ALA A 79 18.95 0.32 2.77
C ALA A 79 17.84 1.13 3.46
N PRO A 80 18.00 2.47 3.61
CA PRO A 80 17.00 3.31 4.23
C PRO A 80 15.72 3.29 3.38
N PRO A 81 14.54 3.39 4.01
CA PRO A 81 13.30 3.46 3.25
C PRO A 81 13.31 4.66 2.29
N PRO A 82 12.61 4.56 1.15
CA PRO A 82 12.52 5.67 0.23
C PRO A 82 11.87 6.88 0.93
N PRO A 83 12.29 8.12 0.60
CA PRO A 83 11.68 9.31 1.17
C PRO A 83 10.19 9.35 0.85
N ILE A 84 9.39 9.87 1.77
CA ILE A 84 7.92 9.93 1.67
C ILE A 84 7.48 10.54 0.33
N ALA A 85 8.20 11.54 -0.18
CA ALA A 85 7.93 12.18 -1.48
C ALA A 85 7.94 11.23 -2.70
N ARG A 86 8.57 10.05 -2.59
CA ARG A 86 8.60 9.02 -3.65
C ARG A 86 7.53 7.95 -3.47
N LEU A 87 6.83 7.95 -2.34
CA LEU A 87 5.72 7.03 -2.11
C LEU A 87 4.49 7.44 -2.92
N GLY A 88 3.70 6.45 -3.32
CA GLY A 88 2.36 6.68 -3.83
C GLY A 88 1.40 7.20 -2.74
N GLU A 89 0.17 7.45 -3.17
CA GLU A 89 -0.89 7.97 -2.32
C GLU A 89 -1.43 6.88 -1.38
N LEU A 90 -1.40 5.61 -1.82
CA LEU A 90 -1.65 4.43 -1.01
C LEU A 90 -0.37 3.64 -0.75
N VAL A 91 -0.02 3.42 0.51
CA VAL A 91 1.16 2.66 0.89
C VAL A 91 0.76 1.37 1.60
N VAL A 92 1.37 0.25 1.20
CA VAL A 92 1.21 -1.05 1.86
C VAL A 92 2.54 -1.43 2.52
N ALA A 93 2.55 -1.73 3.82
CA ALA A 93 3.79 -1.93 4.54
C ALA A 93 3.67 -2.97 5.67
N ALA A 94 4.80 -3.54 6.06
CA ALA A 94 4.90 -4.29 7.32
C ALA A 94 5.10 -3.31 8.50
N PRO A 95 4.45 -3.50 9.67
CA PRO A 95 4.53 -2.58 10.79
C PRO A 95 5.97 -2.20 11.20
N GLY A 96 6.87 -3.18 11.26
CA GLY A 96 8.27 -2.95 11.65
C GLY A 96 9.09 -2.08 10.69
N ARG A 97 8.60 -1.82 9.47
CA ARG A 97 9.28 -0.98 8.48
C ARG A 97 8.76 0.46 8.45
N VAL A 98 7.54 0.71 8.95
CA VAL A 98 6.97 2.07 8.99
C VAL A 98 7.63 2.91 10.09
N ALA A 99 7.99 2.30 11.22
CA ALA A 99 8.68 3.01 12.30
C ALA A 99 10.08 3.53 11.91
N ALA A 100 10.61 3.13 10.76
CA ALA A 100 11.91 3.53 10.23
C ALA A 100 11.84 4.61 9.14
N VAL A 101 10.64 5.06 8.77
CA VAL A 101 10.36 6.03 7.68
C VAL A 101 10.21 7.44 8.23
#